data_AF-A0A9E5EZH2-F1
#
_entry.id   AF-A0A9E5EZH2-F1
#
_cell.length_a   1.000
_cell.length_b   1.000
_cell.length_c   1.000
_cell.angle_alpha   90.00
_cell.angle_beta   90.00
_cell.angle_gamma   90.00
#
_symmetry.space_group_name_H-M   'P 1'
#
loop_
_entity.id
_entity.type
_entity.pdbx_description
1 polymer ?
#
loop_
_entity_poly.entity_id
_entity_poly.type
_entity_poly.pdbx_seq_one_letter_code
_entity_poly.pdbx_strand_id
1 'polypeptide(L)'
;MVATLPLLPIFLIMIHGSIPFLGKLKTISKDTIRPMMRRCTIPDLIGISVLAGVGEEMVFRGVLQTWLAQDSPPWAAVMAAGLSFGMMHSMSKSYFVLATLVGAYLGFLFVWTGNL
;
A
#
# COMPACT_ATOMS: atom_id res chain seq x y z
N MET A 1 4.75 12.75 1.63
CA MET A 1 5.56 12.39 0.43
C MET A 1 6.97 11.90 0.73
N VAL A 2 7.74 12.48 1.67
CA VAL A 2 9.09 11.97 2.04
C VAL A 2 9.04 10.54 2.61
N ALA A 3 7.96 10.21 3.32
CA ALA A 3 7.69 8.90 3.93
C ALA A 3 7.64 7.73 2.93
N THR A 4 7.36 7.95 1.65
CA THR A 4 7.30 6.89 0.64
C THR A 4 8.64 6.67 -0.08
N LEU A 5 9.64 7.54 0.15
CA LEU A 5 10.97 7.39 -0.44
C LEU A 5 11.66 6.06 -0.07
N PRO A 6 11.59 5.56 1.18
CA PRO A 6 12.17 4.26 1.53
C PRO A 6 11.46 3.09 0.85
N LEU A 7 10.21 3.26 0.42
CA LEU A 7 9.44 2.22 -0.26
C LEU A 7 9.88 2.02 -1.71
N LEU A 8 10.44 3.06 -2.36
CA LEU A 8 10.96 2.96 -3.73
C LEU A 8 12.11 1.94 -3.89
N PRO A 9 13.21 1.98 -3.11
CA PRO A 9 14.27 0.99 -3.23
C PRO A 9 13.79 -0.41 -2.86
N ILE A 10 12.89 -0.55 -1.86
CA ILE A 10 12.26 -1.83 -1.52
C ILE A 10 11.49 -2.38 -2.73
N PHE A 11 10.69 -1.55 -3.38
CA PHE A 11 9.95 -1.90 -4.57
C PHE A 11 10.87 -2.31 -5.73
N LEU A 12 11.96 -1.58 -5.97
CA LEU A 12 12.94 -1.93 -6.99
C LEU A 12 13.61 -3.28 -6.71
N ILE A 13 13.98 -3.56 -5.47
CA ILE A 13 14.54 -4.85 -5.05
C ILE A 13 13.51 -5.97 -5.24
N MET A 14 12.24 -5.72 -4.91
CA MET A 14 11.17 -6.70 -5.11
C MET A 14 10.96 -7.04 -6.58
N ILE A 15 11.05 -6.05 -7.48
CA ILE A 15 10.91 -6.26 -8.92
C ILE A 15 12.09 -7.05 -9.49
N HIS A 16 13.31 -6.59 -9.23
CA HIS A 16 14.50 -7.12 -9.89
C HIS A 16 15.10 -8.33 -9.17
N GLY A 17 14.85 -8.49 -7.88
CA GLY A 17 15.36 -9.58 -7.06
C GLY A 17 14.58 -10.88 -7.23
N SER A 18 15.26 -12.01 -7.17
CA SER A 18 14.65 -13.35 -7.27
C SER A 18 14.21 -13.87 -5.90
N ILE A 19 13.18 -13.24 -5.32
CA ILE A 19 12.62 -13.66 -4.02
C ILE A 19 11.49 -14.68 -4.27
N PRO A 20 11.63 -15.95 -3.84
CA PRO A 20 10.62 -17.00 -4.10
C PRO A 20 9.22 -16.65 -3.59
N PHE A 21 9.14 -15.96 -2.45
CA PHE A 21 7.89 -15.49 -1.84
C PHE A 21 7.07 -14.55 -2.75
N LEU A 22 7.73 -13.83 -3.65
CA LEU A 22 7.08 -12.88 -4.57
C LEU A 22 6.66 -13.51 -5.90
N GLY A 23 7.00 -14.78 -6.15
CA GLY A 23 6.76 -15.43 -7.45
C GLY A 23 5.32 -15.29 -7.93
N LYS A 24 4.34 -15.66 -7.09
CA LYS A 24 2.90 -15.57 -7.44
C LYS A 24 2.45 -14.12 -7.69
N LEU A 25 2.92 -13.16 -6.90
CA LEU A 25 2.62 -11.74 -7.09
C LEU A 25 3.19 -11.22 -8.41
N LYS A 26 4.42 -11.59 -8.77
CA LYS A 26 5.05 -11.22 -10.05
C LYS A 26 4.27 -11.80 -11.23
N THR A 27 3.81 -13.05 -11.13
CA THR A 27 2.97 -13.68 -12.16
C THR A 27 1.65 -12.91 -12.34
N ILE A 28 0.91 -12.63 -11.25
CA ILE A 28 -0.34 -11.86 -11.32
C ILE A 28 -0.12 -10.46 -11.92
N SER A 29 0.94 -9.77 -11.51
CA SER A 29 1.30 -8.47 -12.08
C SER A 29 1.55 -8.55 -13.59
N LYS A 30 2.32 -9.55 -14.03
CA LYS A 30 2.68 -9.73 -15.44
C LYS A 30 1.50 -10.18 -16.31
N ASP A 31 0.64 -11.04 -15.81
CA ASP A 31 -0.36 -11.74 -16.60
C ASP A 31 -1.76 -11.09 -16.50
N THR A 32 -2.03 -10.32 -15.44
CA THR A 32 -3.31 -9.64 -15.23
C THR A 32 -3.18 -8.13 -15.34
N ILE A 33 -2.28 -7.52 -14.56
CA ILE A 33 -2.21 -6.05 -14.45
C ILE A 33 -1.56 -5.44 -15.70
N ARG A 34 -0.43 -6.00 -16.16
CA ARG A 34 0.32 -5.46 -17.31
C ARG A 34 -0.51 -5.43 -18.61
N PRO A 35 -1.31 -6.45 -18.96
CA PRO A 35 -2.19 -6.37 -20.13
C PRO A 35 -3.26 -5.28 -20.04
N MET A 36 -3.81 -5.02 -18.85
CA MET A 36 -4.79 -3.94 -18.63
C MET A 36 -4.15 -2.57 -18.83
N MET A 37 -2.94 -2.39 -18.31
CA MET A 37 -2.21 -1.11 -18.37
C MET A 37 -1.50 -0.85 -19.70
N ARG A 38 -1.39 -1.86 -20.58
CA ARG A 38 -0.71 -1.74 -21.89
C ARG A 38 -1.34 -0.69 -22.81
N ARG A 39 -2.60 -0.33 -22.59
CA ARG A 39 -3.34 0.67 -23.37
C ARG A 39 -3.27 2.08 -22.76
N CYS A 40 -2.73 2.22 -21.55
CA CYS A 40 -2.62 3.50 -20.86
C CYS A 40 -1.37 4.25 -21.32
N THR A 41 -1.51 5.56 -21.51
CA THR A 41 -0.39 6.46 -21.74
C THR A 41 0.32 6.81 -20.43
N ILE A 42 1.50 7.43 -20.50
CA ILE A 42 2.22 7.87 -19.29
C ILE A 42 1.38 8.84 -18.44
N PRO A 43 0.70 9.86 -19.01
CA PRO A 43 -0.22 10.69 -18.25
C PRO A 43 -1.34 9.91 -17.54
N ASP A 44 -1.93 8.90 -18.21
CA ASP A 44 -2.98 8.07 -17.61
C ASP A 44 -2.43 7.31 -16.39
N LEU A 45 -1.23 6.73 -16.52
CA LEU A 45 -0.58 5.99 -15.44
C LEU A 45 -0.26 6.90 -14.24
N ILE A 46 0.21 8.13 -14.50
CA ILE A 46 0.44 9.13 -13.46
C ILE A 46 -0.89 9.49 -12.78
N GLY A 47 -1.93 9.78 -13.55
CA GLY A 47 -3.25 10.12 -13.03
C GLY A 47 -3.83 9.01 -12.15
N ILE A 48 -3.84 7.77 -12.64
CA ILE A 48 -4.29 6.58 -11.89
C ILE A 48 -3.49 6.43 -10.60
N SER A 49 -2.15 6.55 -10.66
CA SER A 49 -1.29 6.38 -9.49
C SER A 49 -1.52 7.44 -8.42
N VAL A 50 -1.69 8.70 -8.83
CA VAL A 50 -1.99 9.81 -7.91
C VAL A 50 -3.37 9.64 -7.29
N LEU A 51 -4.39 9.35 -8.11
CA LEU A 51 -5.75 9.17 -7.62
C LEU A 51 -5.88 7.98 -6.66
N ALA A 52 -5.23 6.85 -6.99
CA ALA A 52 -5.18 5.69 -6.12
C ALA A 52 -4.48 6.04 -4.80
N GLY A 53 -3.29 6.64 -4.87
CA GLY A 53 -2.52 7.00 -3.67
C GLY A 53 -3.24 7.98 -2.75
N VAL A 54 -3.83 9.06 -3.31
CA VAL A 54 -4.59 10.04 -2.53
C VAL A 54 -5.86 9.40 -1.96
N GLY A 55 -6.60 8.63 -2.76
CA GLY A 55 -7.82 7.95 -2.31
C GLY A 55 -7.56 6.97 -1.17
N GLU A 56 -6.51 6.16 -1.29
CA GLU A 56 -6.09 5.24 -0.22
C GLU A 56 -5.67 6.00 1.04
N GLU A 57 -4.89 7.09 0.92
CA GLU A 57 -4.50 7.86 2.10
C GLU A 57 -5.70 8.46 2.84
N MET A 58 -6.62 9.07 2.09
CA MET A 58 -7.84 9.65 2.64
C MET A 58 -8.71 8.60 3.34
N VAL A 59 -8.93 7.45 2.70
CA VAL A 59 -9.80 6.39 3.26
C VAL A 59 -9.15 5.76 4.49
N PHE A 60 -7.88 5.35 4.39
CA PHE A 60 -7.26 4.57 5.46
C PHE A 60 -6.78 5.43 6.63
N ARG A 61 -6.19 6.60 6.39
CA ARG A 61 -5.63 7.45 7.48
C ARG A 61 -6.60 8.53 7.87
N GLY A 62 -7.18 9.21 6.87
CA GLY A 62 -8.16 10.26 7.10
C GLY A 62 -9.44 9.75 7.77
N VAL A 63 -9.95 8.60 7.35
CA VAL A 63 -11.22 8.06 7.87
C VAL A 63 -10.99 6.88 8.81
N LEU A 64 -10.53 5.72 8.30
CA LEU A 64 -10.57 4.47 9.05
C LEU A 64 -9.70 4.49 10.31
N GLN A 65 -8.41 4.82 10.18
CA GLN A 65 -7.48 4.86 11.31
C GLN A 65 -7.87 5.92 12.33
N THR A 66 -8.29 7.10 11.86
CA THR A 66 -8.74 8.20 12.74
C THR A 66 -10.01 7.84 13.49
N TRP A 67 -10.96 7.18 12.84
CA TRP A 67 -12.17 6.63 13.47
C TRP A 67 -11.82 5.56 14.52
N LEU A 68 -10.97 4.59 14.17
CA LEU A 68 -10.52 3.56 15.12
C LEU A 68 -9.78 4.14 16.32
N ALA A 69 -9.04 5.24 16.14
CA ALA A 69 -8.29 5.89 17.21
C ALA A 69 -9.16 6.66 18.22
N GLN A 70 -10.46 6.84 17.95
CA GLN A 70 -11.39 7.49 18.89
C GLN A 70 -11.61 6.63 20.15
N ASP A 71 -11.73 5.31 19.95
CA ASP A 71 -12.08 4.36 21.02
C ASP A 71 -10.95 3.37 21.35
N SER A 72 -9.77 3.52 20.73
CA SER A 72 -8.66 2.59 20.90
C SER A 72 -7.30 3.29 21.01
N PRO A 73 -6.29 2.68 21.66
CA PRO A 73 -4.97 3.26 21.70
C PRO A 73 -4.38 3.38 20.29
N PRO A 74 -3.53 4.39 20.01
CA PRO A 74 -3.05 4.68 18.66
C PRO A 74 -2.42 3.49 17.92
N TRP A 75 -1.68 2.64 18.63
CA TRP A 75 -1.06 1.46 18.04
C TRP A 75 -2.10 0.42 17.56
N ALA A 76 -3.23 0.28 18.25
CA ALA A 76 -4.28 -0.66 17.89
C ALA A 76 -5.02 -0.18 16.64
N ALA A 77 -5.30 1.13 16.54
CA ALA A 77 -5.87 1.75 15.35
C ALA A 77 -4.95 1.57 14.13
N VAL A 78 -3.63 1.76 14.28
CA VAL A 78 -2.65 1.53 13.21
C VAL A 78 -2.64 0.06 12.76
N MET A 79 -2.63 -0.89 13.69
CA MET A 79 -2.63 -2.32 13.34
C MET A 79 -3.92 -2.75 12.66
N ALA A 80 -5.07 -2.29 13.15
CA ALA A 80 -6.37 -2.62 12.57
C ALA A 80 -6.56 -1.99 11.18
N ALA A 81 -6.16 -0.72 10.99
CA ALA A 81 -6.17 -0.07 9.69
C ALA A 81 -5.19 -0.73 8.71
N GLY A 82 -3.97 -1.06 9.15
CA GLY A 82 -2.97 -1.77 8.35
C GLY A 82 -3.43 -3.16 7.93
N LEU A 83 -4.04 -3.93 8.84
CA LEU A 83 -4.60 -5.23 8.52
C LEU A 83 -5.75 -5.13 7.51
N SER A 84 -6.64 -4.14 7.70
CA SER A 84 -7.74 -3.87 6.76
C SER A 84 -7.21 -3.51 5.37
N PHE A 85 -6.14 -2.70 5.31
CA PHE A 85 -5.43 -2.39 4.06
C PHE A 85 -4.90 -3.67 3.41
N GLY A 86 -4.25 -4.55 4.17
CA GLY A 86 -3.80 -5.84 3.68
C GLY A 86 -4.93 -6.71 3.13
N MET A 87 -6.07 -6.78 3.82
CA MET A 87 -7.24 -7.55 3.40
C MET A 87 -7.79 -7.10 2.04
N MET A 88 -7.82 -5.78 1.79
CA MET A 88 -8.21 -5.22 0.50
C MET A 88 -7.20 -5.53 -0.62
N HIS A 89 -5.98 -5.93 -0.28
CA HIS A 89 -4.87 -6.25 -1.18
C HIS A 89 -4.49 -7.74 -1.13
N SER A 90 -5.49 -8.62 -1.04
CA SER A 90 -5.29 -10.06 -0.78
C SER A 90 -5.19 -10.96 -2.02
N MET A 91 -4.85 -10.42 -3.20
CA MET A 91 -4.71 -11.21 -4.44
C MET A 91 -3.65 -12.33 -4.36
N SER A 92 -2.65 -12.17 -3.49
CA SER A 92 -1.73 -13.23 -3.13
C SER A 92 -1.33 -13.10 -1.66
N LYS A 93 -0.88 -14.20 -1.05
CA LYS A 93 -0.39 -14.18 0.34
C LYS A 93 0.74 -13.18 0.54
N SER A 94 1.66 -13.07 -0.43
CA SER A 94 2.75 -12.11 -0.36
C SER A 94 2.28 -10.67 -0.51
N TYR A 95 1.28 -10.43 -1.36
CA TYR A 95 0.70 -9.09 -1.47
C TYR A 95 0.01 -8.67 -0.18
N PHE A 96 -0.82 -9.55 0.40
CA PHE A 96 -1.50 -9.30 1.67
C PHE A 96 -0.53 -8.92 2.78
N VAL A 97 0.54 -9.70 2.96
CA VAL A 97 1.54 -9.45 4.02
C VAL A 97 2.25 -8.12 3.77
N LEU A 98 2.73 -7.87 2.55
CA LEU A 98 3.45 -6.65 2.23
C LEU A 98 2.56 -5.41 2.37
N ALA A 99 1.33 -5.48 1.87
CA ALA A 99 0.35 -4.41 1.99
C ALA A 99 0.02 -4.12 3.46
N THR A 100 -0.16 -5.16 4.28
CA THR A 100 -0.36 -5.00 5.73
C THR A 100 0.80 -4.26 6.38
N LEU A 101 2.04 -4.66 6.07
CA LEU A 101 3.24 -4.04 6.62
C LEU A 101 3.42 -2.59 6.16
N VAL A 102 3.17 -2.30 4.89
CA VAL A 102 3.23 -0.93 4.35
C VAL A 102 2.13 -0.06 4.94
N GLY A 103 0.90 -0.58 5.06
CA GLY A 103 -0.22 0.11 5.70
C GLY A 103 0.10 0.46 7.16
N ALA A 104 0.62 -0.51 7.93
CA ALA A 104 1.07 -0.30 9.30
C ALA A 104 2.22 0.72 9.40
N TYR A 105 3.22 0.63 8.52
CA TYR A 105 4.35 1.57 8.48
C TYR A 105 3.88 3.00 8.25
N LEU A 106 3.04 3.23 7.25
CA LEU A 106 2.50 4.55 6.93
C LEU A 106 1.54 5.05 8.03
N GLY A 107 0.72 4.17 8.60
CA GLY A 107 -0.14 4.50 9.74
C GLY A 107 0.65 4.89 10.99
N PHE A 108 1.77 4.22 11.27
CA PHE A 108 2.69 4.60 12.33
C PHE A 108 3.32 5.98 12.06
N LEU A 109 3.76 6.23 10.82
CA LEU A 109 4.29 7.54 10.46
C LEU A 109 3.26 8.65 10.61
N PHE A 110 1.99 8.40 10.28
CA PHE A 110 0.91 9.36 10.50
C PHE A 110 0.77 9.74 11.98
N VAL A 111 0.81 8.74 12.88
CA VAL A 111 0.78 8.99 14.34
C VAL A 111 2.02 9.76 14.80
N TRP A 112 3.19 9.45 14.24
CA TRP A 112 4.46 10.05 14.64
C TRP A 112 4.62 11.50 14.17
N THR A 113 4.21 11.81 12.93
CA THR A 113 4.37 13.14 12.32
C THR A 113 3.16 14.03 12.58
N GLY A 114 2.00 13.47 12.91
CA GLY A 114 0.73 14.19 13.02
C GLY A 114 0.25 14.76 11.67
N ASN A 115 0.83 14.32 10.55
CA ASN A 115 0.55 14.88 9.24
C ASN A 115 0.08 13.79 8.27
N LEU A 116 -1.06 14.07 7.62
CA LEU A 116 -1.59 13.30 6.50
C LEU A 116 -0.77 13.54 5.21
#